data_AF-A0A941I2Y1-F1
#
_entry.id   AF-A0A941I2Y1-F1
#
_cell.length_a   1.000
_cell.length_b   1.000
_cell.length_c   1.000
_cell.angle_alpha   90.00
_cell.angle_beta   90.00
_cell.angle_gamma   90.00
#
_symmetry.space_group_name_H-M   'P 1'
#
loop_
_entity.id
_entity.type
_entity.pdbx_description
1 polymer ?
#
loop_
_entity_poly.entity_id
_entity_poly.type
_entity_poly.pdbx_seq_one_letter_code
_entity_poly.pdbx_strand_id
1 'polypeptide(L)'
;MELQRKDAYPFRLYRADILSNVNGHTEIKEVNPDSYLNFEPFTVTTATGLQILFHPIAWYGTEFKCNTDSFTSGLENWTLRWLDPHDEHELDAHGLQGVIHSVTAPTANNNNWEFTVDFGSAPIEAMEELFVMLATAGVTKVEVSSSCID
;
A
#
# COMPACT_ATOMS: atom_id res chain seq x y z
N MET A 1 -14.84 -4.41 22.16
CA MET A 1 -13.38 -4.37 22.33
C MET A 1 -12.90 -3.19 21.49
N GLU A 2 -12.91 -2.00 22.07
CA GLU A 2 -12.32 -0.82 21.42
C GLU A 2 -10.81 -1.04 21.36
N LEU A 3 -10.27 -1.16 20.14
CA LEU A 3 -8.84 -1.11 19.92
C LEU A 3 -8.32 0.21 20.49
N GLN A 4 -7.34 0.12 21.40
CA GLN A 4 -6.74 1.27 22.04
C GLN A 4 -6.07 2.19 20.99
N ARG A 5 -6.26 3.49 21.17
CA ARG A 5 -5.91 4.64 20.33
C ARG A 5 -4.50 4.76 19.71
N LYS A 6 -3.58 3.81 19.91
CA LYS A 6 -2.20 3.85 19.38
C LYS A 6 -1.97 2.88 18.22
N ASP A 7 -2.56 1.69 18.29
CA ASP A 7 -2.51 0.71 17.21
C ASP A 7 -3.39 1.25 16.08
N ALA A 8 -2.94 1.14 14.82
CA ALA A 8 -3.50 1.77 13.62
C ALA A 8 -3.26 3.28 13.40
N TYR A 9 -2.36 3.94 14.14
CA TYR A 9 -1.96 5.32 13.79
C TYR A 9 -1.49 5.49 12.33
N PRO A 10 -0.61 4.62 11.78
CA PRO A 10 -0.09 4.80 10.42
C PRO A 10 -1.19 4.76 9.36
N PHE A 11 -2.23 3.95 9.56
CA PHE A 11 -3.34 3.76 8.63
C PHE A 11 -4.34 4.93 8.61
N ARG A 12 -4.12 5.95 9.44
CA ARG A 12 -4.92 7.18 9.49
C ARG A 12 -4.19 8.37 8.87
N LEU A 13 -2.97 8.16 8.41
CA LEU A 13 -2.18 9.17 7.74
C LEU A 13 -2.42 9.12 6.24
N TYR A 14 -2.28 10.28 5.62
CA TYR A 14 -2.53 10.48 4.21
C TYR A 14 -1.56 11.54 3.67
N ARG A 15 -0.86 11.25 2.57
CA ARG A 15 -0.13 12.27 1.81
C ARG A 15 -0.95 12.64 0.58
N ALA A 16 -1.33 13.91 0.50
CA ALA A 16 -2.06 14.43 -0.63
C ALA A 16 -1.13 14.76 -1.81
N ASP A 17 -1.55 14.43 -3.02
CA ASP A 17 -0.84 14.81 -4.24
C ASP A 17 -0.82 16.33 -4.45
N ILE A 18 -2.02 16.94 -4.44
CA ILE A 18 -2.20 18.36 -4.72
C ILE A 18 -3.20 18.93 -3.72
N LEU A 19 -2.78 20.00 -3.02
CA LEU A 19 -3.70 20.91 -2.36
C LEU A 19 -3.90 22.14 -3.24
N SER A 20 -5.15 22.40 -3.61
CA SER A 20 -5.54 23.56 -4.40
C SER A 20 -6.51 24.45 -3.63
N ASN A 21 -6.50 25.75 -3.91
CA ASN A 21 -7.53 26.67 -3.44
C ASN A 21 -8.34 27.16 -4.63
N VAL A 22 -9.58 26.70 -4.75
CA VAL A 22 -10.50 27.09 -5.81
C VAL A 22 -11.64 27.89 -5.18
N ASN A 23 -11.74 29.17 -5.53
CA ASN A 23 -12.76 30.09 -5.00
C ASN A 23 -12.80 30.18 -3.46
N GLY A 24 -11.64 30.10 -2.78
CA GLY A 24 -11.57 30.16 -1.31
C GLY A 24 -11.80 28.82 -0.61
N HIS A 25 -12.08 27.74 -1.35
CA HIS A 25 -12.20 26.39 -0.82
C HIS A 25 -10.92 25.60 -1.06
N THR A 26 -10.37 25.02 0.01
CA THR A 26 -9.26 24.08 -0.10
C THR A 26 -9.79 22.73 -0.55
N GLU A 27 -9.25 22.23 -1.65
CA GLU A 27 -9.58 20.92 -2.21
C GLU A 27 -8.30 20.08 -2.33
N ILE A 28 -8.38 18.83 -1.88
CA ILE A 28 -7.37 17.82 -2.13
C ILE A 28 -7.72 17.15 -3.46
N LYS A 29 -6.73 17.02 -4.35
CA LYS A 29 -6.89 16.36 -5.63
C LYS A 29 -5.82 15.28 -5.80
N GLU A 30 -6.29 14.06 -6.04
CA GLU A 30 -5.43 12.91 -6.36
C GLU A 30 -5.09 12.85 -7.84
N VAL A 31 -3.89 12.36 -8.14
CA VAL A 31 -3.36 12.15 -9.47
C VAL A 31 -3.40 10.66 -9.78
N ASN A 32 -4.53 10.23 -10.34
CA ASN A 32 -4.75 8.86 -10.76
C ASN A 32 -4.68 8.78 -12.29
N PRO A 33 -3.65 8.14 -12.88
CA PRO A 33 -3.58 7.94 -14.32
C PRO A 33 -4.80 7.16 -14.84
N ASP A 34 -5.35 7.59 -15.99
CA ASP A 34 -6.48 6.92 -16.65
C ASP A 34 -6.13 5.52 -17.22
N SER A 35 -4.88 5.08 -17.08
CA SER A 35 -4.38 3.81 -17.59
C SER A 35 -3.63 3.05 -16.51
N TYR A 36 -3.82 1.74 -16.50
CA TYR A 36 -3.09 0.79 -15.65
C TYR A 36 -2.44 -0.28 -16.52
N LEU A 37 -1.50 -1.02 -15.93
CA LEU A 37 -0.85 -2.13 -16.62
C LEU A 37 -1.82 -3.32 -16.67
N ASN A 38 -2.27 -3.68 -17.87
CA ASN A 38 -3.15 -4.83 -18.08
C ASN A 38 -2.35 -6.06 -18.51
N PHE A 39 -2.63 -7.21 -17.91
CA PHE A 39 -1.98 -8.50 -18.18
C PHE A 39 -2.84 -9.67 -17.70
N GLU A 40 -2.59 -10.86 -18.26
CA GLU A 40 -3.22 -12.08 -17.77
C GLU A 40 -2.69 -12.44 -16.38
N PRO A 41 -3.55 -12.81 -15.41
CA PRO A 41 -3.12 -13.14 -14.06
C PRO A 41 -2.05 -14.23 -14.04
N PHE A 42 -1.04 -14.06 -13.18
CA PHE A 42 0.06 -15.00 -13.06
C PHE A 42 0.50 -15.19 -11.61
N THR A 43 1.14 -16.32 -11.34
CA THR A 43 1.63 -16.65 -10.00
C THR A 43 3.16 -16.66 -9.97
N VAL A 44 3.71 -16.05 -8.93
CA VAL A 44 5.14 -16.11 -8.59
C VAL A 44 5.29 -16.75 -7.23
N THR A 45 6.30 -17.61 -7.09
CA THR A 45 6.72 -18.13 -5.78
C THR A 45 8.06 -17.52 -5.44
N THR A 46 8.14 -16.82 -4.31
CA THR A 46 9.39 -16.21 -3.84
C THR A 46 10.37 -17.29 -3.34
N ALA A 47 11.63 -16.92 -3.13
CA ALA A 47 12.61 -17.80 -2.50
C ALA A 47 12.24 -18.24 -1.07
N THR A 48 11.39 -17.46 -0.38
CA THR A 48 10.85 -17.80 0.96
C THR A 48 9.65 -18.75 0.91
N GLY A 49 9.17 -19.10 -0.28
CA GLY A 49 8.01 -19.97 -0.49
C GLY A 49 6.66 -19.25 -0.45
N LEU A 50 6.64 -17.92 -0.36
CA LEU A 50 5.42 -17.11 -0.48
C LEU A 50 4.88 -17.22 -1.91
N GLN A 51 3.62 -17.65 -2.05
CA GLN A 51 2.92 -17.67 -3.33
C GLN A 51 2.15 -16.37 -3.51
N ILE A 52 2.41 -15.67 -4.61
CA ILE A 52 1.81 -14.38 -4.95
C ILE A 52 1.06 -14.54 -6.26
N LEU A 53 -0.26 -14.38 -6.23
CA LEU A 53 -1.11 -14.29 -7.43
C LEU A 53 -1.29 -12.81 -7.80
N PHE A 54 -0.82 -12.42 -8.97
CA PHE A 54 -0.99 -11.08 -9.50
C PHE A 54 -2.15 -11.03 -10.48
N HIS A 55 -3.08 -10.11 -10.25
CA HIS A 55 -4.04 -9.58 -11.21
C HIS A 55 -3.53 -8.23 -11.74
N PRO A 56 -4.12 -7.66 -12.81
CA PRO A 56 -3.87 -6.27 -13.20
C PRO A 56 -3.95 -5.32 -11.99
N ILE A 57 -2.97 -4.43 -11.87
CA ILE A 57 -2.86 -3.49 -10.75
C ILE A 57 -2.77 -2.04 -11.21
N ALA A 58 -3.37 -1.14 -10.44
CA ALA A 58 -3.09 0.28 -10.46
C ALA A 58 -2.28 0.67 -9.22
N TRP A 59 -1.20 1.43 -9.42
CA TRP A 59 -0.23 1.76 -8.36
C TRP A 59 -0.85 2.59 -7.22
N TYR A 60 -1.85 3.42 -7.54
CA TYR A 60 -2.57 4.27 -6.59
C TYR A 60 -3.72 3.55 -5.84
N GLY A 61 -3.87 2.25 -6.03
CA GLY A 61 -4.94 1.48 -5.42
C GLY A 61 -4.67 -0.01 -5.47
N THR A 62 -3.46 -0.43 -5.07
CA THR A 62 -3.06 -1.83 -5.06
C THR A 62 -3.63 -2.52 -3.82
N GLU A 63 -4.40 -3.58 -4.02
CA GLU A 63 -5.03 -4.35 -2.96
C GLU A 63 -4.27 -5.65 -2.69
N PHE A 64 -4.14 -5.99 -1.42
CA PHE A 64 -3.46 -7.17 -0.93
C PHE A 64 -4.42 -8.00 -0.10
N LYS A 65 -4.54 -9.28 -0.44
CA LYS A 65 -5.33 -10.25 0.30
C LYS A 65 -4.43 -11.38 0.79
N CYS A 66 -4.32 -11.47 2.10
CA CYS A 66 -3.39 -12.36 2.80
C CYS A 66 -4.16 -13.45 3.55
N ASN A 67 -3.56 -14.64 3.67
CA ASN A 67 -4.20 -15.79 4.32
C ASN A 67 -4.17 -15.80 5.87
N THR A 68 -3.62 -14.76 6.51
CA THR A 68 -3.42 -14.62 7.97
C THR A 68 -3.19 -13.14 8.33
N ASP A 69 -3.41 -12.71 9.57
CA ASP A 69 -3.18 -11.34 10.09
C ASP A 69 -1.86 -11.11 10.82
N SER A 70 -1.01 -12.13 10.87
CA SER A 70 0.26 -12.06 11.60
C SER A 70 1.21 -10.96 11.11
N PHE A 71 0.92 -10.33 9.97
CA PHE A 71 1.67 -9.22 9.39
C PHE A 71 1.30 -7.83 9.95
N THR A 72 0.21 -7.69 10.69
CA THR A 72 -0.35 -6.37 11.08
C THR A 72 0.68 -5.43 11.72
N SER A 73 1.46 -5.89 12.70
CA SER A 73 2.51 -5.06 13.33
C SER A 73 3.68 -4.74 12.38
N GLY A 74 4.01 -5.66 11.46
CA GLY A 74 5.03 -5.41 10.44
C GLY A 74 4.59 -4.37 9.41
N LEU A 75 3.30 -4.39 9.05
CA LEU A 75 2.70 -3.44 8.13
C LEU A 75 2.68 -2.02 8.69
N GLU A 76 2.42 -1.85 9.99
CA GLU A 76 2.50 -0.52 10.64
C GLU A 76 3.90 0.10 10.50
N ASN A 77 4.95 -0.69 10.78
CA ASN A 77 6.34 -0.22 10.66
C ASN A 77 6.73 0.05 9.21
N TRP A 78 6.33 -0.83 8.29
CA TRP A 78 6.55 -0.64 6.86
C TRP A 78 5.85 0.64 6.36
N THR A 79 4.62 0.88 6.81
CA THR A 79 3.83 2.07 6.45
C THR A 79 4.54 3.34 6.92
N LEU A 80 4.98 3.42 8.17
CA LEU A 80 5.67 4.61 8.67
C LEU A 80 6.97 4.91 7.92
N ARG A 81 7.73 3.87 7.58
CA ARG A 81 8.96 4.03 6.80
C ARG A 81 8.67 4.60 5.42
N TRP A 82 7.69 4.04 4.71
CA TRP A 82 7.43 4.41 3.32
C TRP A 82 6.54 5.64 3.15
N LEU A 83 5.76 5.99 4.17
CA LEU A 83 4.99 7.24 4.22
C LEU A 83 5.89 8.43 4.57
N ASP A 84 6.96 8.18 5.34
CA ASP A 84 7.92 9.19 5.76
C ASP A 84 7.23 10.43 6.38
N PRO A 85 6.57 10.27 7.54
CA PRO A 85 5.75 11.33 8.15
C PRO A 85 6.56 12.56 8.63
N HIS A 86 7.89 12.49 8.55
CA HIS A 86 8.81 13.54 8.96
C HIS A 86 9.61 14.12 7.80
N ASP A 87 9.29 13.73 6.55
CA ASP A 87 9.92 14.22 5.33
C ASP A 87 11.45 14.08 5.35
N GLU A 88 11.93 12.91 5.80
CA GLU A 88 13.35 12.55 5.87
C GLU A 88 13.91 12.06 4.52
N HIS A 89 13.06 11.60 3.60
CA HIS A 89 13.46 11.21 2.25
C HIS A 89 13.83 12.43 1.40
N GLU A 90 14.99 12.35 0.77
CA GLU A 90 15.45 13.34 -0.19
C GLU A 90 14.63 13.32 -1.47
N LEU A 91 14.52 14.48 -2.11
CA LEU A 91 13.86 14.60 -3.42
C LEU A 91 14.74 13.99 -4.52
N ASP A 92 14.09 13.28 -5.44
CA ASP A 92 14.72 12.78 -6.66
C ASP A 92 14.93 13.90 -7.72
N ALA A 93 15.44 13.53 -8.89
CA ALA A 93 15.68 14.46 -10.00
C ALA A 93 14.39 15.10 -10.57
N HIS A 94 13.22 14.55 -10.24
CA HIS A 94 11.91 15.05 -10.63
C HIS A 94 11.19 15.81 -9.51
N GLY A 95 11.80 15.91 -8.32
CA GLY A 95 11.22 16.56 -7.16
C GLY A 95 10.23 15.68 -6.39
N LEU A 96 10.30 14.35 -6.52
CA LEU A 96 9.48 13.39 -5.80
C LEU A 96 10.26 12.76 -4.64
N GLN A 97 9.61 12.47 -3.51
CA GLN A 97 10.25 11.87 -2.32
C GLN A 97 10.33 10.34 -2.36
N GLY A 98 9.68 9.68 -3.32
CA GLY A 98 9.67 8.22 -3.39
C GLY A 98 8.89 7.57 -2.24
N VAL A 99 7.72 8.10 -1.91
CA VAL A 99 6.89 7.72 -0.74
C VAL A 99 5.50 7.25 -1.15
N ILE A 100 4.89 6.42 -0.30
CA ILE A 100 3.48 6.02 -0.43
C ILE A 100 2.56 7.13 0.06
N HIS A 101 1.31 7.14 -0.40
CA HIS A 101 0.33 8.12 0.05
C HIS A 101 -0.51 7.62 1.19
N SER A 102 -0.88 6.33 1.19
CA SER A 102 -1.69 5.76 2.25
C SER A 102 -1.69 4.24 2.28
N VAL A 103 -2.09 3.70 3.43
CA VAL A 103 -2.38 2.28 3.62
C VAL A 103 -3.66 2.18 4.42
N THR A 104 -4.61 1.35 3.98
CA THR A 104 -5.83 1.09 4.75
C THR A 104 -5.55 0.11 5.89
N ALA A 105 -6.27 0.24 7.00
CA ALA A 105 -6.13 -0.70 8.11
C ALA A 105 -6.54 -2.12 7.64
N PRO A 106 -5.76 -3.17 7.95
CA PRO A 106 -6.13 -4.53 7.58
C PRO A 106 -7.48 -4.93 8.17
N THR A 107 -8.34 -5.50 7.33
CA THR A 107 -9.67 -5.99 7.73
C THR A 107 -9.85 -7.45 7.38
N ALA A 108 -10.59 -8.19 8.21
CA ALA A 108 -10.89 -9.59 7.94
C ALA A 108 -12.06 -9.74 6.95
N ASN A 109 -11.86 -10.55 5.91
CA ASN A 109 -12.87 -10.88 4.90
C ASN A 109 -12.76 -12.36 4.49
N ASN A 110 -13.81 -13.16 4.72
CA ASN A 110 -13.92 -14.55 4.27
C ASN A 110 -12.66 -15.41 4.53
N ASN A 111 -12.15 -15.36 5.77
CA ASN A 111 -10.91 -16.04 6.24
C ASN A 111 -9.59 -15.50 5.66
N ASN A 112 -9.63 -14.36 4.96
CA ASN A 112 -8.45 -13.63 4.54
C ASN A 112 -8.42 -12.26 5.25
N TRP A 113 -7.28 -11.59 5.10
CA TRP A 113 -7.06 -10.24 5.60
C TRP A 113 -6.67 -9.34 4.44
N GLU A 114 -7.38 -8.24 4.31
CA GLU A 114 -7.31 -7.35 3.16
C GLU A 114 -6.87 -5.95 3.58
N PHE A 115 -5.98 -5.35 2.79
CA PHE A 115 -5.58 -3.96 2.90
C PHE A 115 -5.23 -3.41 1.51
N THR A 116 -5.26 -2.09 1.38
CA THR A 116 -4.93 -1.37 0.15
C THR A 116 -3.77 -0.44 0.40
N VAL A 117 -2.89 -0.30 -0.59
CA VAL A 117 -1.79 0.66 -0.61
C VAL A 117 -1.98 1.57 -1.82
N ASP A 118 -1.95 2.88 -1.57
CA ASP A 118 -1.65 3.86 -2.60
C ASP A 118 -0.14 4.08 -2.56
N PHE A 119 0.58 3.50 -3.53
CA PHE A 119 2.02 3.56 -3.57
C PHE A 119 2.54 4.95 -3.98
N GLY A 120 1.70 5.85 -4.48
CA GLY A 120 2.10 7.20 -4.83
C GLY A 120 3.36 7.25 -5.71
N SER A 121 4.41 7.90 -5.19
CA SER A 121 5.72 7.98 -5.85
C SER A 121 6.70 6.89 -5.42
N ALA A 122 6.32 6.00 -4.50
CA ALA A 122 7.19 4.95 -4.00
C ALA A 122 7.69 4.06 -5.13
N PRO A 123 8.98 3.68 -5.10
CA PRO A 123 9.57 2.84 -6.11
C PRO A 123 9.18 1.36 -5.89
N ILE A 124 9.52 0.49 -6.84
CA ILE A 124 9.12 -0.93 -6.81
C ILE A 124 9.65 -1.67 -5.58
N GLU A 125 10.79 -1.23 -5.05
CA GLU A 125 11.44 -1.74 -3.85
C GLU A 125 10.51 -1.68 -2.64
N ALA A 126 9.59 -0.70 -2.56
CA ALA A 126 8.61 -0.63 -1.49
C ALA A 126 7.72 -1.87 -1.47
N MET A 127 7.26 -2.31 -2.64
CA MET A 127 6.44 -3.51 -2.80
C MET A 127 7.25 -4.78 -2.57
N GLU A 128 8.50 -4.84 -3.04
CA GLU A 128 9.40 -5.98 -2.78
C GLU A 128 9.64 -6.17 -1.28
N GLU A 129 9.94 -5.09 -0.56
CA GLU A 129 10.09 -5.09 0.90
C GLU A 129 8.81 -5.51 1.61
N LEU A 130 7.65 -5.08 1.09
CA LEU A 130 6.35 -5.50 1.62
C LEU A 130 6.18 -7.02 1.52
N PHE A 131 6.50 -7.63 0.38
CA PHE A 131 6.44 -9.09 0.23
C PHE A 131 7.40 -9.83 1.16
N VAL A 132 8.61 -9.31 1.34
CA VAL A 132 9.56 -9.87 2.32
C VAL A 132 8.98 -9.80 3.73
N MET A 133 8.42 -8.66 4.12
CA MET A 133 7.77 -8.48 5.43
C MET A 133 6.61 -9.46 5.62
N LEU A 134 5.71 -9.58 4.63
CA LEU A 134 4.59 -10.52 4.67
C LEU A 134 5.08 -11.96 4.85
N ALA A 135 6.09 -12.38 4.08
CA ALA A 135 6.67 -13.72 4.20
C ALA A 135 7.30 -13.96 5.59
N THR A 136 8.06 -12.99 6.11
CA THR A 136 8.66 -13.07 7.45
C THR A 136 7.60 -13.16 8.55
N ALA A 137 6.44 -12.51 8.36
CA ALA A 137 5.30 -12.59 9.25
C ALA A 137 4.53 -13.92 9.16
N GLY A 138 4.91 -14.85 8.28
CA GLY A 138 4.28 -16.16 8.14
C GLY A 138 3.10 -16.20 7.16
N VAL A 139 2.91 -15.14 6.36
CA VAL A 139 1.99 -15.19 5.21
C VAL A 139 2.56 -16.17 4.18
N THR A 140 1.71 -17.05 3.65
CA THR A 140 2.11 -18.07 2.66
C THR A 140 1.43 -17.89 1.32
N LYS A 141 0.31 -17.16 1.29
CA LYS A 141 -0.44 -16.82 0.08
C LYS A 141 -0.87 -15.36 0.13
N VAL A 142 -0.58 -14.66 -0.96
CA VAL A 142 -1.02 -13.29 -1.21
C VAL A 142 -1.67 -13.24 -2.58
N GLU A 143 -2.83 -12.62 -2.66
CA GLU A 143 -3.44 -12.19 -3.93
C GLU A 143 -3.29 -10.66 -4.01
N VAL A 144 -2.82 -10.19 -5.16
CA VAL A 144 -2.57 -8.78 -5.43
C VAL A 144 -3.45 -8.35 -6.60
N SER A 145 -4.30 -7.37 -6.35
CA SER A 145 -5.29 -6.84 -7.27
C SER A 145 -5.31 -5.32 -7.17
N SER A 146 -6.36 -4.69 -7.72
CA SER A 146 -6.59 -3.27 -7.51
C SER A 146 -8.02 -3.03 -7.07
N SER A 147 -8.20 -2.14 -6.11
CA SER A 147 -9.52 -1.73 -5.61
C SER A 147 -10.23 -0.72 -6.52
N CYS A 148 -9.52 -0.20 -7.53
CA CYS A 148 -9.99 0.85 -8.44
C CYS A 148 -10.04 0.41 -9.91
N ILE A 149 -9.83 -0.89 -10.18
CA ILE A 149 -10.01 -1.51 -11.50
C ILE A 149 -11.24 -2.43 -11.39
N ASP A 150 -12.19 -2.27 -12.33
CA ASP A 150 -13.40 -3.10 -12.44
C ASP A 150 -13.13 -4.53 -12.98
#